data_AF-A0A533XB44-F1
#
_entry.id   AF-A0A533XB44-F1
#
_cell.length_a   1.000
_cell.length_b   1.000
_cell.length_c   1.000
_cell.angle_alpha   90.00
_cell.angle_beta   90.00
_cell.angle_gamma   90.00
#
_symmetry.space_group_name_H-M   'P 1'
#
loop_
_entity.id
_entity.type
_entity.pdbx_description
1 polymer ?
#
loop_
_entity_poly.entity_id
_entity_poly.type
_entity_poly.pdbx_seq_one_letter_code
_entity_poly.pdbx_strand_id
1 'polypeptide(L)'
;MSRASKEKMRITVELVRRGATLLKEPCTVCGGVQVRYHGKVICTSHDDLSGVLTTEVVTYEAVASSLRTLLLSKAREAADLLEKEQDTLKQDQLVSLISKYVELLQKLPEHR
;
A
#
# COMPACT_ATOMS: atom_id res chain seq x y z
N MET A 1 35.22 4.44 1.95
CA MET A 1 34.01 4.62 1.10
C MET A 1 33.26 5.88 1.53
N SER A 2 32.85 6.75 0.60
CA SER A 2 32.15 8.00 0.92
C SER A 2 30.70 7.77 1.36
N ARG A 3 30.12 8.67 2.17
CA ARG A 3 28.70 8.61 2.59
C ARG A 3 27.74 8.50 1.40
N ALA A 4 27.99 9.26 0.34
CA ALA A 4 27.19 9.25 -0.89
C ALA A 4 27.18 7.88 -1.60
N SER A 5 28.28 7.12 -1.54
CA SER A 5 28.34 5.78 -2.14
C SER A 5 27.50 4.75 -1.37
N LYS A 6 27.42 4.87 -0.04
CA LYS A 6 26.56 4.01 0.80
C LYS A 6 25.07 4.28 0.58
N GLU A 7 24.70 5.55 0.44
CA GLU A 7 23.33 5.98 0.15
C GLU A 7 22.84 5.35 -1.17
N LYS A 8 23.62 5.50 -2.24
CA LYS A 8 23.31 4.96 -3.57
C LYS A 8 23.15 3.44 -3.55
N MET A 9 24.05 2.74 -2.85
CA MET A 9 23.97 1.28 -2.70
C MET A 9 22.69 0.85 -1.98
N ARG A 10 22.29 1.54 -0.90
CA ARG A 10 21.05 1.24 -0.16
C ARG A 10 19.84 1.36 -1.07
N ILE A 11 19.79 2.40 -1.92
CA ILE A 11 18.68 2.62 -2.85
C ILE A 11 18.65 1.51 -3.92
N THR A 12 19.79 1.14 -4.49
CA THR A 12 19.87 0.03 -5.45
C THR A 12 19.33 -1.27 -4.85
N VAL A 13 19.72 -1.59 -3.61
CA VAL A 13 19.24 -2.78 -2.90
C VAL A 13 17.73 -2.73 -2.67
N GLU A 14 17.19 -1.57 -2.28
CA GLU A 14 15.75 -1.39 -2.04
C GLU A 14 14.94 -1.54 -3.34
N LEU A 15 15.44 -1.00 -4.46
CA LEU A 15 14.80 -1.16 -5.78
C LEU A 15 14.77 -2.62 -6.20
N VAL A 16 15.87 -3.36 -6.01
CA VAL A 16 15.92 -4.79 -6.31
C VAL A 16 14.97 -5.58 -5.41
N ARG A 17 14.89 -5.26 -4.11
CA ARG A 17 13.90 -5.86 -3.19
C ARG A 17 12.45 -5.64 -3.65
N ARG A 18 12.15 -4.49 -4.26
CA ARG A 18 10.83 -4.16 -4.83
C ARG A 18 10.58 -4.79 -6.20
N GLY A 19 11.50 -5.61 -6.71
CA GLY A 19 11.35 -6.31 -8.00
C GLY A 19 11.99 -5.60 -9.18
N ALA A 20 12.82 -4.57 -8.97
CA ALA A 20 13.64 -4.03 -10.04
C ALA A 20 14.73 -5.02 -10.47
N THR A 21 15.04 -5.06 -11.76
CA THR A 21 16.10 -5.92 -12.31
C THR A 21 17.32 -5.08 -12.66
N LEU A 22 18.51 -5.51 -12.23
CA LEU A 22 19.77 -4.88 -12.62
C LEU A 22 20.02 -5.09 -14.12
N LEU A 23 20.40 -4.01 -14.82
CA LEU A 23 20.83 -4.09 -16.21
C LEU A 23 22.34 -4.33 -16.29
N LYS A 24 22.74 -5.04 -17.33
CA LYS A 24 24.15 -5.35 -17.59
C LYS A 24 24.88 -4.11 -18.13
N GLU A 25 24.18 -3.29 -18.89
CA GLU A 25 24.71 -2.08 -19.50
C GLU A 25 24.81 -0.96 -18.46
N PRO A 26 25.96 -0.27 -18.36
CA PRO A 26 26.09 0.89 -17.50
C PRO A 26 25.40 2.11 -18.13
N CYS A 27 25.07 3.10 -17.31
CA CYS A 27 24.47 4.33 -17.81
C CYS A 27 25.38 5.03 -18.82
N THR A 28 24.82 5.43 -19.96
CA THR A 28 25.52 6.13 -21.03
C THR A 28 26.00 7.53 -20.66
N VAL A 29 25.45 8.13 -19.61
CA VAL A 29 25.79 9.50 -19.16
C VAL A 29 26.91 9.49 -18.11
N CYS A 30 26.85 8.60 -17.12
CA CYS A 30 27.80 8.62 -16.00
C CYS A 30 28.54 7.29 -15.73
N GLY A 31 28.25 6.23 -16.50
CA GLY A 31 28.77 4.88 -16.25
C GLY A 31 28.21 4.20 -14.99
N GLY A 32 27.13 4.74 -14.42
CA GLY A 32 26.52 4.24 -13.18
C GLY A 32 25.67 2.99 -13.39
N VAL A 33 25.33 2.32 -12.28
CA VAL A 33 24.44 1.15 -12.30
C VAL A 33 23.03 1.56 -12.74
N GLN A 34 22.43 0.76 -13.62
CA GLN A 34 21.06 0.94 -14.08
C GLN A 34 20.18 -0.22 -13.60
N VAL A 35 18.92 0.11 -13.28
CA VAL A 35 17.88 -0.86 -12.95
C VAL A 35 16.67 -0.64 -13.84
N ARG A 36 15.93 -1.72 -14.13
CA ARG A 36 14.61 -1.66 -14.75
C ARG A 36 13.55 -1.89 -13.68
N TYR A 37 12.65 -0.92 -13.49
CA TYR A 37 11.54 -0.99 -12.54
C TYR A 37 10.25 -0.50 -13.22
N HIS A 38 9.17 -1.30 -13.17
CA HIS A 38 7.90 -1.01 -13.87
C HIS A 38 8.05 -0.58 -15.33
N GLY A 39 8.93 -1.26 -16.08
CA GLY A 39 9.18 -0.98 -17.50
C GLY A 39 10.06 0.25 -17.79
N LYS A 40 10.48 1.02 -16.78
CA LYS A 40 11.37 2.18 -16.93
C LYS A 40 12.81 1.82 -16.56
N VAL A 41 13.77 2.37 -17.30
CA VAL A 41 15.21 2.26 -16.99
C VAL A 41 15.61 3.47 -16.15
N ILE A 42 16.23 3.21 -15.00
CA ILE A 42 16.59 4.23 -14.01
C ILE A 42 18.06 4.05 -13.64
N CYS A 43 18.84 5.13 -13.64
CA CYS A 43 20.19 5.15 -13.13
C CYS A 43 20.23 5.55 -11.66
N THR A 44 20.85 4.71 -10.82
CA THR A 44 20.92 4.94 -9.37
C THR A 44 21.90 6.05 -8.98
N SER A 45 22.57 6.68 -9.95
CA SER A 45 23.64 7.66 -9.71
C SER A 45 23.24 9.11 -9.92
N HIS A 46 22.30 9.41 -10.81
CA HIS A 46 21.90 10.78 -11.18
C HIS A 46 20.40 10.98 -11.37
N ASP A 47 19.62 9.91 -11.55
CA ASP A 47 18.17 10.08 -11.64
C ASP A 47 17.62 10.42 -10.25
N ASP A 48 16.57 11.24 -10.21
CA ASP A 48 15.91 11.58 -8.97
C ASP A 48 15.09 10.38 -8.47
N LEU A 49 15.66 9.68 -7.49
CA LEU A 49 15.08 8.47 -6.88
C LEU A 49 14.16 8.80 -5.71
N SER A 50 14.00 10.09 -5.36
CA SER A 50 13.11 10.51 -4.28
C SER A 50 11.68 10.01 -4.53
N GLY A 51 11.19 10.10 -5.78
CA GLY A 51 9.87 9.59 -6.20
C GLY A 51 9.70 8.07 -6.17
N VAL A 52 10.80 7.30 -6.26
CA VAL A 52 10.75 5.82 -6.26
C VAL A 52 10.80 5.26 -4.84
N LEU A 53 11.41 6.01 -3.92
CA LEU A 53 11.40 5.74 -2.48
C LEU A 53 10.07 6.15 -1.82
N THR A 54 9.34 7.12 -2.39
CA THR A 54 8.04 7.59 -1.91
C THR A 54 6.85 6.79 -2.44
N THR A 55 7.05 5.71 -3.21
CA THR A 55 5.96 4.76 -3.42
C THR A 55 5.67 4.14 -2.05
N GLU A 56 4.59 4.61 -1.42
CA GLU A 56 4.09 4.11 -0.15
C GLU A 56 4.14 2.59 -0.20
N VAL A 57 4.97 2.01 0.66
CA VAL A 57 4.92 0.58 0.88
C VAL A 57 3.53 0.36 1.45
N VAL A 58 2.62 -0.18 0.64
CA VAL A 58 1.28 -0.56 1.10
C VAL A 58 1.49 -1.68 2.09
N THR A 59 1.64 -1.32 3.37
CA THR A 59 1.81 -2.30 4.43
C THR A 59 0.45 -2.89 4.78
N TYR A 60 0.47 -4.09 5.35
CA TYR A 60 -0.76 -4.71 5.84
C TYR A 60 -1.46 -3.80 6.86
N GLU A 61 -0.71 -3.11 7.71
CA GLU A 61 -1.23 -2.18 8.71
C GLU A 61 -1.93 -0.98 8.07
N ALA A 62 -1.37 -0.40 7.01
CA ALA A 62 -1.98 0.72 6.30
C ALA A 62 -3.30 0.30 5.62
N VAL A 63 -3.32 -0.89 5.00
CA VAL A 63 -4.53 -1.46 4.40
C VAL A 63 -5.55 -1.81 5.47
N ALA A 64 -5.14 -2.43 6.58
CA ALA A 64 -6.02 -2.80 7.68
C ALA A 64 -6.67 -1.57 8.32
N SER A 65 -5.93 -0.47 8.49
CA SER A 65 -6.44 0.80 9.00
C SER A 65 -7.47 1.44 8.05
N SER A 66 -7.17 1.44 6.75
CA SER A 66 -8.09 1.94 5.72
C SER A 66 -9.37 1.10 5.64
N LEU A 67 -9.22 -0.23 5.68
CA LEU A 67 -10.34 -1.17 5.68
C LEU A 67 -11.19 -1.04 6.94
N ARG A 68 -10.58 -0.84 8.11
CA ARG A 68 -11.28 -0.57 9.37
C ARG A 68 -12.16 0.68 9.25
N THR A 69 -11.60 1.75 8.69
CA THR A 69 -12.33 3.02 8.49
C THR A 69 -13.53 2.82 7.54
N LEU A 70 -13.32 2.11 6.43
CA LEU A 70 -14.37 1.79 5.48
C LEU A 70 -15.50 0.94 6.09
N LEU A 71 -15.15 -0.13 6.80
CA LEU A 71 -16.12 -1.03 7.43
C LEU A 71 -16.95 -0.32 8.51
N LEU A 72 -16.33 0.56 9.31
CA LEU A 72 -17.06 1.40 10.27
C LEU A 72 -18.05 2.34 9.56
N SER A 73 -17.64 3.00 8.47
CA SER A 73 -18.54 3.85 7.68
C SER A 73 -19.72 3.04 7.14
N LYS A 74 -19.46 1.85 6.57
CA LYS A 74 -20.50 1.00 5.99
C LYS A 74 -21.44 0.40 7.03
N ALA A 75 -20.94 0.06 8.22
CA ALA A 75 -21.79 -0.36 9.33
C ALA A 75 -22.74 0.76 9.77
N ARG A 76 -22.25 2.01 9.82
CA ARG A 76 -23.08 3.18 10.15
C ARG A 76 -24.13 3.45 9.07
N GLU A 77 -23.74 3.47 7.80
CA GLU A 77 -24.68 3.63 6.69
C GLU A 77 -25.79 2.56 6.71
N ALA A 78 -25.42 1.30 6.96
CA ALA A 78 -26.40 0.21 7.06
C ALA A 78 -27.32 0.35 8.29
N ALA A 79 -26.81 0.85 9.42
CA ALA A 79 -27.61 1.15 10.60
C ALA A 79 -28.61 2.29 10.35
N ASP A 80 -28.18 3.34 9.65
CA ASP A 80 -29.04 4.48 9.27
C ASP A 80 -30.15 4.05 8.28
N LEU A 81 -29.89 3.05 7.44
CA LEU A 81 -30.91 2.44 6.57
C LEU A 81 -31.87 1.55 7.37
N LEU A 82 -31.35 0.78 8.32
CA LEU A 82 -32.14 -0.11 9.18
C LEU A 82 -33.15 0.68 10.02
N GLU A 83 -32.74 1.85 10.55
CA GLU A 83 -33.61 2.73 11.35
C GLU A 83 -34.90 3.14 10.60
N LYS A 84 -34.82 3.25 9.27
CA LYS A 84 -35.93 3.75 8.42
C LYS A 84 -36.71 2.63 7.75
N GLU A 85 -36.22 1.40 7.80
CA GLU A 85 -36.81 0.26 7.09
C GLU A 85 -37.97 -0.34 7.91
N GLN A 86 -39.06 -0.69 7.22
CA GLN A 86 -40.28 -1.26 7.83
C GLN A 86 -40.53 -2.71 7.38
N ASP A 87 -39.92 -3.13 6.27
CA ASP A 87 -39.96 -4.51 5.80
C ASP A 87 -39.06 -5.38 6.67
N THR A 88 -39.66 -6.32 7.40
CA THR A 88 -38.96 -7.19 8.36
C THR A 88 -37.94 -8.11 7.69
N LEU A 89 -38.11 -8.49 6.42
CA LEU A 89 -37.12 -9.28 5.70
C LEU A 89 -35.90 -8.44 5.34
N LYS A 90 -36.12 -7.17 4.95
CA LYS A 90 -35.01 -6.24 4.69
C LYS A 90 -34.29 -5.84 5.97
N GLN A 91 -35.01 -5.69 7.08
CA GLN A 91 -34.41 -5.47 8.39
C GLN A 91 -33.44 -6.61 8.75
N ASP A 92 -33.85 -7.88 8.58
CA ASP A 92 -32.98 -9.03 8.83
C ASP A 92 -31.72 -9.02 7.93
N GLN A 93 -31.88 -8.68 6.65
CA GLN A 93 -30.75 -8.54 5.73
C GLN A 93 -29.77 -7.45 6.17
N LEU A 94 -30.26 -6.29 6.61
CA LEU A 94 -29.43 -5.19 7.10
C LEU A 94 -28.73 -5.56 8.41
N VAL A 95 -29.42 -6.21 9.35
CA VAL A 95 -28.83 -6.71 10.59
C VAL A 95 -27.71 -7.72 10.29
N SER A 96 -27.96 -8.70 9.41
CA SER A 96 -26.95 -9.67 8.98
C SER A 96 -25.73 -9.00 8.36
N LEU A 97 -25.95 -7.96 7.54
CA LEU A 97 -24.87 -7.20 6.92
C LEU A 97 -24.03 -6.44 7.95
N ILE A 98 -24.68 -5.77 8.91
CA ILE A 98 -24.01 -5.08 10.02
C ILE A 98 -23.19 -6.06 10.85
N SER A 99 -23.76 -7.23 11.20
CA SER A 99 -23.05 -8.29 11.93
C SER A 99 -21.78 -8.72 11.20
N LYS A 100 -21.83 -8.94 9.88
CA LYS A 100 -20.65 -9.28 9.07
C LYS A 100 -19.57 -8.20 9.12
N TYR A 101 -19.95 -6.92 9.06
CA TYR A 101 -18.97 -5.83 9.19
C TYR A 101 -18.30 -5.81 10.56
N VAL A 102 -19.06 -6.02 11.64
CA VAL A 102 -18.52 -6.09 13.01
C VAL A 102 -17.57 -7.28 13.17
N GLU A 103 -17.93 -8.46 12.66
CA GLU A 103 -17.06 -9.64 12.68
C GLU A 103 -15.74 -9.41 11.92
N LEU A 104 -15.80 -8.75 10.77
CA LEU A 104 -14.59 -8.41 10.01
C LEU A 104 -13.71 -7.43 10.80
N LEU A 105 -14.31 -6.43 11.45
CA LEU A 105 -13.60 -5.47 12.29
C LEU A 105 -12.87 -6.13 13.48
N GLN A 106 -13.44 -7.18 14.08
CA GLN A 106 -12.82 -7.95 15.16
C GLN A 106 -11.61 -8.78 14.70
N LYS A 107 -11.54 -9.12 13.41
CA LYS A 107 -10.42 -9.87 12.81
C LYS A 107 -9.27 -8.98 12.38
N LEU A 108 -9.46 -7.66 12.33
CA LEU A 108 -8.41 -6.72 11.99
C LEU A 108 -7.53 -6.44 13.22
N PRO A 109 -6.19 -6.30 13.04
CA PRO A 109 -5.29 -6.02 14.15
C PRO A 109 -5.69 -4.71 14.85
N GLU A 110 -5.71 -4.72 16.18
CA GLU A 110 -5.86 -3.51 16.99
C GLU A 110 -4.55 -2.73 16.97
N HIS A 111 -4.61 -1.43 16.66
CA HIS A 111 -3.52 -0.52 17.01
C HIS A 111 -3.46 -0.44 18.54
N ARG A 112 -2.53 -1.16 19.17
CA ARG A 112 -2.07 -0.91 20.55
C ARG A 112 -0.80 -0.10 20.53
#